data_AF-A0A356D4B6-F1
#
_entry.id   AF-A0A356D4B6-F1
#
_cell.length_a   1.000
_cell.length_b   1.000
_cell.length_c   1.000
_cell.angle_alpha   90.00
_cell.angle_beta   90.00
_cell.angle_gamma   90.00
#
_symmetry.space_group_name_H-M   'P 1'
#
loop_
_entity.id
_entity.type
_entity.pdbx_description
1 polymer ?
#
loop_
_entity_poly.entity_id
_entity_poly.type
_entity_poly.pdbx_seq_one_letter_code
_entity_poly.pdbx_strand_id
1 'polypeptide(L)'
;MEADFLFHESTKTAAWQHLKEVLATNQPHRIIIKPWKSTRSLSQNATFHMWCGEISKYLCKNKSNFTPETVKEMLKHTFLGY
;
A
#
# COMPACT_ATOMS: atom_id res chain seq x y z
N MET A 1 10.66 -2.47 -15.21
CA MET A 1 9.58 -2.87 -14.30
C MET A 1 10.26 -3.26 -13.01
N GLU A 2 10.14 -2.47 -11.94
CA GLU A 2 10.73 -2.81 -10.64
C GLU A 2 9.86 -3.87 -9.97
N ALA A 3 10.37 -5.09 -9.82
CA ALA A 3 9.68 -6.15 -9.10
C ALA A 3 10.00 -6.01 -7.61
N ASP A 4 9.07 -5.44 -6.84
CA ASP A 4 9.11 -5.43 -5.37
C ASP A 4 8.20 -6.55 -4.85
N PHE A 5 8.80 -7.58 -4.25
CA PHE A 5 8.07 -8.74 -3.76
C PHE A 5 8.65 -9.24 -2.43
N LEU A 6 7.81 -9.87 -1.62
CA LEU A 6 8.22 -10.43 -0.35
C LEU A 6 9.24 -11.54 -0.59
N PHE A 7 10.47 -11.33 -0.15
CA PHE A 7 11.53 -12.34 -0.18
C PHE A 7 11.54 -13.10 1.17
N HIS A 8 10.75 -14.17 1.26
CA HIS A 8 10.61 -15.02 2.44
C HIS A 8 10.58 -16.49 2.00
N GLU A 9 10.81 -17.44 2.93
CA GLU A 9 10.80 -18.87 2.60
C GLU A 9 9.49 -19.28 1.91
N SER A 10 8.36 -18.84 2.47
CA SER A 10 7.02 -19.12 1.94
C SER A 10 6.79 -18.64 0.49
N THR A 11 7.63 -17.76 -0.04
CA THR A 11 7.51 -17.19 -1.40
C THR A 11 8.69 -17.55 -2.30
N LYS A 12 9.58 -18.47 -1.90
CA LYS A 12 10.80 -18.85 -2.66
C LYS A 12 10.52 -19.26 -4.11
N THR A 13 9.40 -19.93 -4.36
CA THR A 13 9.04 -20.40 -5.71
C THR A 13 8.72 -19.23 -6.64
N ALA A 14 7.98 -18.24 -6.15
CA ALA A 14 7.67 -17.02 -6.91
C ALA A 14 8.93 -16.18 -7.14
N ALA A 15 9.78 -16.05 -6.11
CA ALA A 15 11.08 -15.39 -6.23
C ALA A 15 11.93 -15.99 -7.36
N TRP A 16 11.95 -17.32 -7.44
CA TRP A 16 12.69 -18.04 -8.46
C TRP A 16 12.11 -17.86 -9.87
N GLN A 17 10.78 -17.78 -10.02
CA GLN A 17 10.14 -17.49 -11.30
C GLN A 17 10.52 -16.11 -11.82
N HIS A 18 10.45 -15.08 -10.98
CA HIS A 18 10.85 -13.72 -11.36
C HIS A 18 12.32 -13.64 -11.75
N LEU A 19 13.22 -14.32 -11.03
CA LEU A 19 14.63 -14.37 -11.39
C LEU A 19 14.85 -15.03 -12.75
N LYS A 20 14.14 -16.13 -13.05
CA LYS A 20 14.22 -16.80 -14.36
C LYS A 20 13.77 -15.89 -15.50
N GLU A 21 12.65 -15.19 -15.33
CA GLU A 21 12.12 -14.26 -16.32
C GLU A 21 13.12 -13.12 -16.60
N VAL A 22 13.70 -12.56 -15.54
CA VAL A 22 14.71 -11.49 -15.67
C VAL A 22 15.98 -12.00 -16.35
N LEU A 23 16.47 -13.19 -15.99
CA LEU A 23 17.65 -13.78 -16.62
C LEU A 23 17.41 -14.11 -18.10
N ALA A 24 16.18 -14.51 -18.48
CA ALA A 24 15.81 -14.78 -19.87
C ALA A 24 15.92 -13.56 -20.78
N THR A 25 15.84 -12.33 -20.24
CA THR A 25 16.00 -11.09 -21.01
C THR A 25 17.44 -10.82 -21.46
N ASN A 26 18.43 -11.56 -20.92
CA ASN A 26 19.86 -11.43 -21.20
C ASN A 26 20.43 -10.01 -21.05
N GLN A 27 19.78 -9.16 -20.26
CA GLN A 27 20.23 -7.83 -19.92
C GLN A 27 20.84 -7.79 -18.51
N PRO A 28 21.84 -6.94 -18.24
CA PRO A 28 22.40 -6.79 -16.91
C PRO A 28 21.37 -6.14 -15.97
N HIS A 29 21.05 -6.84 -14.88
CA HIS A 29 20.09 -6.37 -13.86
C HIS A 29 20.76 -6.27 -12.48
N ARG A 30 20.31 -5.31 -11.67
CA ARG A 30 20.74 -5.14 -10.28
C ARG A 30 19.70 -5.75 -9.34
N ILE A 31 20.13 -6.65 -8.47
CA ILE A 31 19.29 -7.19 -7.39
C ILE A 31 19.60 -6.41 -6.10
N ILE A 32 18.56 -5.90 -5.43
CA ILE A 32 18.67 -5.19 -4.16
C ILE A 32 17.83 -5.94 -3.12
N ILE A 33 18.50 -6.52 -2.12
CA ILE A 33 17.83 -7.19 -1.00
C ILE A 33 17.80 -6.22 0.18
N LYS A 34 16.60 -5.88 0.64
CA LYS A 34 16.36 -5.02 1.81
C LYS A 34 15.48 -5.74 2.82
N PRO A 35 15.57 -5.40 4.11
CA PRO A 35 14.62 -5.91 5.10
C PRO A 35 13.18 -5.59 4.68
N TRP A 36 12.31 -6.60 4.73
CA TRP A 36 10.91 -6.40 4.38
C TRP A 36 10.22 -5.54 5.43
N LYS A 37 9.71 -4.39 5.01
CA LYS A 37 8.82 -3.56 5.83
C LYS A 37 7.43 -3.69 5.23
N SER A 38 6.51 -4.27 5.99
CA SER A 38 5.10 -4.36 5.58
C SER A 38 4.56 -2.95 5.33
N THR A 39 4.47 -2.57 4.07
CA THR A 39 3.66 -1.45 3.63
C THR A 39 2.20 -1.88 3.69
N ARG A 40 1.28 -0.94 3.93
CA ARG A 40 -0.15 -1.28 3.88
C ARG A 40 -0.43 -1.91 2.52
N SER A 41 -1.10 -3.05 2.54
CA SER A 41 -1.54 -3.67 1.28
C SER A 41 -2.42 -2.70 0.50
N LEU A 42 -2.40 -2.82 -0.83
CA LEU A 42 -3.21 -1.97 -1.72
C LEU A 42 -4.70 -2.02 -1.33
N SER A 43 -5.19 -3.20 -0.95
CA SER A 43 -6.57 -3.40 -0.48
C SER A 43 -6.86 -2.68 0.83
N GLN A 44 -5.94 -2.74 1.81
CA GLN A 44 -6.08 -2.00 3.07
C GLN A 44 -6.12 -0.48 2.86
N ASN A 45 -5.28 0.05 1.96
CA ASN A 45 -5.31 1.48 1.62
C ASN A 45 -6.62 1.84 0.90
N ALA A 46 -7.05 1.05 -0.08
CA ALA A 46 -8.29 1.29 -0.82
C ALA A 46 -9.51 1.32 0.12
N THR A 47 -9.62 0.36 1.03
CA THR A 47 -10.71 0.30 2.02
C THR A 47 -10.71 1.51 2.95
N PHE A 48 -9.53 1.91 3.45
CA PHE A 48 -9.43 3.11 4.29
C PHE A 48 -9.89 4.39 3.58
N HIS A 49 -9.49 4.55 2.31
CA HIS A 49 -9.93 5.68 1.49
C HIS A 49 -11.45 5.65 1.22
N MET A 50 -12.03 4.47 1.00
CA MET A 50 -13.49 4.29 0.86
C MET A 50 -14.23 4.72 2.14
N TRP A 51 -13.76 4.31 3.32
CA TRP A 51 -14.35 4.75 4.60
C TRP A 51 -14.25 6.26 4.81
N CYS A 52 -13.12 6.89 4.48
CA CYS A 52 -12.99 8.35 4.56
C CYS A 52 -14.04 9.06 3.69
N GLY A 53 -14.33 8.51 2.50
CA GLY A 53 -15.38 8.98 1.61
C GLY A 53 -16.78 8.86 2.22
N GLU A 54 -17.12 7.69 2.78
CA GLU A 54 -18.44 7.47 3.39
C GLU A 54 -18.67 8.32 4.64
N ILE A 55 -17.64 8.48 5.48
CA ILE A 55 -17.69 9.35 6.66
C ILE A 55 -17.86 10.82 6.24
N SER A 56 -17.11 11.28 5.23
CA SER A 56 -17.27 12.63 4.68
C SER A 56 -18.71 12.87 4.20
N LYS A 57 -19.28 11.95 3.42
CA LYS A 57 -20.68 12.03 2.96
C LYS A 57 -21.66 12.12 4.15
N TYR A 58 -21.45 11.32 5.19
CA TYR A 58 -22.29 11.35 6.39
C TYR A 58 -22.20 12.68 7.14
N LEU A 59 -21.00 13.22 7.31
CA LEU A 59 -20.79 14.50 8.00
C LEU A 59 -21.35 15.68 7.21
N CYS A 60 -21.22 15.67 5.88
CA CYS A 60 -21.82 16.67 4.99
C CYS A 60 -23.35 16.68 5.08
N LYS A 61 -23.99 15.52 5.24
CA LYS A 61 -25.44 15.43 5.49
C LYS A 61 -25.84 16.09 6.82
N ASN A 62 -24.94 16.11 7.80
CA ASN A 62 -25.15 16.72 9.12
C ASN A 62 -24.62 18.17 9.21
N LYS A 63 -24.66 18.91 8.09
CA LYS A 63 -24.26 20.34 7.99
C LYS A 63 -22.78 20.63 8.27
N SER A 64 -21.88 19.67 8.08
CA SER A 64 -20.44 19.88 8.24
C SER A 64 -19.68 19.72 6.92
N ASN A 65 -18.88 20.70 6.50
CA ASN A 65 -18.11 20.61 5.25
C ASN A 65 -16.75 19.94 5.47
N PHE A 66 -16.73 18.61 5.53
CA PHE A 66 -15.49 17.83 5.60
C PHE A 66 -15.26 17.06 4.32
N THR A 67 -14.09 17.21 3.69
CA THR A 67 -13.69 16.38 2.55
C THR A 67 -13.13 15.05 3.04
N PRO A 68 -13.05 14.00 2.19
CA PRO A 68 -12.42 12.73 2.56
C PRO A 68 -10.97 12.89 3.05
N GLU A 69 -10.23 13.88 2.54
CA GLU A 69 -8.88 14.24 2.96
C GLU A 69 -8.87 14.85 4.35
N THR A 70 -9.81 15.75 4.66
CA THR A 70 -9.96 16.30 6.01
C THR A 70 -10.33 15.21 7.01
N VAL A 71 -11.23 14.29 6.63
CA VAL A 71 -11.58 13.12 7.46
C VAL A 71 -10.35 12.25 7.70
N LYS A 72 -9.55 11.98 6.67
CA LYS A 72 -8.30 11.23 6.79
C LYS A 72 -7.33 11.86 7.77
N GLU A 73 -7.10 13.17 7.68
CA GLU A 73 -6.22 13.89 8.60
C GLU A 73 -6.78 13.93 10.03
N MET A 74 -8.08 14.14 10.21
CA MET A 74 -8.72 14.05 11.53
C MET A 74 -8.54 12.67 12.16
N LEU A 75 -8.80 11.59 11.41
CA LEU A 75 -8.61 10.22 11.91
C LEU A 75 -7.15 9.95 12.28
N LYS A 76 -6.20 10.43 11.48
CA LYS A 76 -4.77 10.33 11.81
C LYS A 76 -4.44 11.10 13.08
N HIS A 77 -4.89 12.34 13.22
CA HIS A 77 -4.67 13.14 14.42
C HIS A 77 -5.28 12.46 15.66
N THR A 78 -6.51 11.93 15.55
CA THR A 78 -7.20 11.23 16.64
C THR A 78 -6.50 9.95 17.09
N PHE A 79 -6.03 9.12 16.15
CA PHE A 79 -5.49 7.79 16.48
C PHE A 79 -3.96 7.71 16.54
N LEU A 80 -3.25 8.66 15.93
CA LEU A 80 -1.78 8.69 15.86
C LEU A 80 -1.18 9.88 16.65
N GLY A 81 -1.99 10.89 17.00
CA GLY A 81 -1.63 11.90 17.99
C GLY A 81 -0.55 12.91 17.57
N TYR A 82 -0.51 13.31 16.29
CA TYR A 82 0.38 14.36 15.78
C TYR A 82 -0.40 15.46 15.07
#